data_AF-A0A3D2I3Q5-F1
#
_entry.id   AF-A0A3D2I3Q5-F1
#
_cell.length_a   1.000
_cell.length_b   1.000
_cell.length_c   1.000
_cell.angle_alpha   90.00
_cell.angle_beta   90.00
_cell.angle_gamma   90.00
#
_symmetry.space_group_name_H-M   'P 1'
#
loop_
_entity.id
_entity.type
_entity.pdbx_description
1 polymer ?
#
loop_
_entity_poly.entity_id
_entity_poly.type
_entity_poly.pdbx_seq_one_letter_code
_entity_poly.pdbx_strand_id
1 'polypeptide(L)'
;EPTEALTVIDVNTGKAVDGRRNKETTFYKINCEAAIEAARQIRMRNLSGIILIDFIDMKEQEHVEELMQLLRMKLSEDKVKTVLVDITKLGLVEITRMKKNPPLREALSWE
;
A
#
# COMPACT_ATOMS: atom_id res chain seq x y z
N GLU A 1 5.47 -8.53 -2.48
CA GLU A 1 6.59 -9.49 -2.38
C GLU A 1 7.66 -8.94 -1.44
N PRO A 2 8.16 -9.75 -0.48
CA PRO A 2 9.30 -9.35 0.33
C PRO A 2 10.61 -9.57 -0.43
N THR A 3 11.49 -8.56 -0.41
CA THR A 3 12.89 -8.70 -0.80
C THR A 3 13.78 -8.52 0.43
N GLU A 4 15.08 -8.67 0.28
CA GLU A 4 16.04 -8.48 1.38
C GLU A 4 16.01 -7.05 1.94
N ALA A 5 15.82 -6.04 1.08
CA ALA A 5 15.90 -4.63 1.46
C ALA A 5 14.53 -3.98 1.72
N LEU A 6 13.50 -4.40 0.99
CA LEU A 6 12.19 -3.74 0.99
C LEU A 6 11.04 -4.70 0.66
N THR A 7 9.82 -4.29 0.99
CA THR A 7 8.61 -5.01 0.57
C THR A 7 7.84 -4.21 -0.48
N VAL A 8 7.45 -4.84 -1.58
CA VAL A 8 6.60 -4.23 -2.61
C VAL A 8 5.17 -4.75 -2.51
N ILE A 9 4.17 -3.89 -2.63
CA ILE A 9 2.75 -4.22 -2.74
C ILE A 9 2.27 -3.72 -4.10
N ASP A 10 1.67 -4.59 -4.90
CA ASP A 10 1.22 -4.30 -6.25
C ASP A 10 -0.31 -4.33 -6.32
N VAL A 11 -0.92 -3.32 -6.93
CA VAL A 11 -2.38 -3.18 -7.02
C VAL A 11 -2.85 -3.45 -8.44
N ASN A 12 -3.60 -4.54 -8.61
CA ASN A 12 -4.13 -4.96 -9.90
C ASN A 12 -5.62 -4.70 -10.02
N THR A 13 -6.06 -4.26 -11.22
CA THR A 13 -7.48 -4.04 -11.52
C THR A 13 -8.27 -5.32 -11.78
N GLY A 14 -7.59 -6.44 -12.02
CA GLY A 14 -8.22 -7.71 -12.43
C GLY A 14 -9.22 -7.53 -13.57
N LYS A 15 -10.38 -8.22 -13.49
CA LYS A 15 -11.48 -8.12 -14.46
C LYS A 15 -12.45 -6.95 -14.21
N ALA A 16 -12.18 -6.08 -13.23
CA ALA A 16 -13.15 -5.05 -12.80
C ALA A 16 -13.41 -3.96 -13.85
N VAL A 17 -12.58 -3.89 -14.90
CA VAL A 17 -12.53 -2.80 -15.90
C VAL A 17 -13.20 -3.16 -17.23
N ASP A 18 -13.53 -4.42 -17.48
CA ASP A 18 -14.15 -4.83 -18.74
C ASP A 18 -15.55 -4.20 -18.90
N GLY A 19 -15.71 -3.37 -19.93
CA GLY A 19 -17.01 -2.80 -20.33
C GLY A 19 -17.49 -1.55 -19.56
N ARG A 20 -16.73 -1.01 -18.59
CA ARG A 20 -17.15 0.21 -17.87
C ARG A 20 -16.75 1.48 -18.61
N ARG A 21 -17.70 2.41 -18.77
CA ARG A 21 -17.48 3.74 -19.39
C ARG A 21 -16.61 4.68 -18.55
N ASN A 22 -16.57 4.50 -17.23
CA ASN A 22 -15.81 5.37 -16.32
C ASN A 22 -14.69 4.60 -15.62
N LYS A 23 -13.56 4.45 -16.31
CA LYS A 23 -12.37 3.73 -15.84
C LYS A 23 -11.67 4.47 -14.69
N GLU A 24 -11.61 5.79 -14.75
CA GLU A 24 -10.94 6.64 -13.76
C GLU A 24 -11.54 6.47 -12.36
N THR A 25 -12.86 6.67 -12.22
CA THR A 25 -13.55 6.46 -10.94
C THR A 25 -13.46 5.01 -10.46
N THR A 26 -13.32 4.04 -11.38
CA THR A 26 -13.13 2.64 -11.00
C THR A 26 -11.73 2.41 -10.43
N PHE A 27 -10.68 2.97 -11.05
CA PHE A 27 -9.30 2.89 -10.56
C PHE A 27 -9.14 3.56 -9.20
N TYR A 28 -9.70 4.75 -9.03
CA TYR A 28 -9.70 5.43 -7.74
C TYR A 28 -10.31 4.56 -6.63
N LYS A 29 -11.49 3.97 -6.87
CA LYS A 29 -12.14 3.07 -5.90
C LYS A 29 -11.29 1.85 -5.57
N ILE A 30 -10.69 1.22 -6.58
CA ILE A 30 -9.80 0.06 -6.38
C ILE A 30 -8.58 0.47 -5.55
N ASN A 31 -7.96 1.61 -5.85
CA ASN A 31 -6.82 2.11 -5.09
C ASN A 31 -7.22 2.42 -3.63
N CYS A 32 -8.39 3.00 -3.38
CA CYS A 32 -8.89 3.23 -2.02
C CYS A 32 -9.10 1.93 -1.23
N GLU A 33 -9.71 0.92 -1.85
CA GLU A 33 -9.85 -0.42 -1.24
C GLU A 33 -8.47 -1.04 -0.97
N ALA A 34 -7.54 -0.93 -1.93
CA ALA A 34 -6.19 -1.43 -1.81
C ALA A 34 -5.39 -0.71 -0.70
N ALA A 35 -5.55 0.60 -0.53
CA ALA A 35 -4.88 1.37 0.52
C ALA A 35 -5.31 0.91 1.92
N ILE A 36 -6.62 0.67 2.12
CA ILE A 36 -7.17 0.14 3.37
C ILE A 36 -6.60 -1.25 3.65
N GLU A 37 -6.61 -2.13 2.65
CA GLU A 37 -6.12 -3.49 2.78
C GLU A 37 -4.60 -3.55 2.99
N ALA A 38 -3.83 -2.73 2.28
CA ALA A 38 -2.39 -2.64 2.43
C ALA A 38 -2.01 -2.23 3.86
N ALA A 39 -2.63 -1.18 4.40
CA ALA A 39 -2.41 -0.76 5.79
C ALA A 39 -2.74 -1.88 6.79
N ARG A 40 -3.83 -2.62 6.56
CA ARG A 40 -4.20 -3.78 7.39
C ARG A 40 -3.18 -4.92 7.29
N GLN A 41 -2.72 -5.26 6.09
CA GLN A 41 -1.76 -6.34 5.85
C GLN A 41 -0.37 -6.02 6.38
N ILE A 42 0.08 -4.77 6.26
CA ILE A 42 1.33 -4.29 6.87
C ILE A 42 1.34 -4.59 8.37
N ARG A 43 0.22 -4.31 9.07
CA ARG A 43 0.05 -4.62 10.50
C ARG A 43 0.00 -6.12 10.75
N MET A 44 -0.89 -6.83 10.05
CA MET A 44 -1.16 -8.25 10.33
C MET A 44 0.02 -9.16 10.04
N ARG A 45 0.80 -8.86 8.99
CA ARG A 45 1.98 -9.63 8.63
C ARG A 45 3.25 -9.11 9.31
N ASN A 46 3.13 -8.04 10.10
CA ASN A 46 4.25 -7.34 10.72
C ASN A 46 5.34 -6.98 9.69
N LEU A 47 4.95 -6.43 8.53
CA LEU A 47 5.89 -5.94 7.54
C LEU A 47 6.64 -4.72 8.10
N SER A 48 7.94 -4.61 7.91
CA SER A 48 8.77 -3.55 8.50
C SER A 48 9.87 -3.12 7.53
N GLY A 49 10.50 -1.99 7.81
CA GLY A 49 11.48 -1.38 6.93
C GLY A 49 10.82 -0.51 5.87
N ILE A 50 11.40 -0.52 4.68
CA ILE A 50 10.89 0.20 3.51
C ILE A 50 9.79 -0.63 2.85
N ILE A 51 8.64 -0.01 2.62
CA ILE A 51 7.50 -0.62 1.95
C ILE A 51 7.09 0.30 0.80
N LEU A 52 7.04 -0.24 -0.41
CA LEU A 52 6.59 0.46 -1.61
C LEU A 52 5.22 -0.08 -2.03
N ILE A 53 4.30 0.81 -2.38
CA ILE A 53 3.01 0.43 -2.96
C ILE A 53 2.92 1.00 -4.38
N ASP A 54 2.72 0.11 -5.35
CA ASP A 54 2.45 0.44 -6.74
C ASP A 54 0.93 0.49 -6.94
N PHE A 55 0.36 1.70 -6.90
CA PHE A 55 -1.07 1.91 -7.15
C PHE A 55 -1.33 2.03 -8.65
N ILE A 56 -2.57 1.78 -9.05
CA ILE A 56 -2.99 1.99 -10.43
C ILE A 56 -2.88 3.47 -10.77
N ASP A 57 -2.32 3.80 -11.94
CA ASP A 57 -2.22 5.18 -12.42
C ASP A 57 -3.58 5.90 -12.40
N MET A 58 -3.59 7.06 -11.76
CA MET A 58 -4.73 7.98 -11.73
C MET A 58 -4.34 9.28 -12.44
N LYS A 59 -5.28 9.87 -13.18
CA LYS A 59 -5.07 11.11 -13.94
C LYS A 59 -5.43 12.34 -13.14
N GLU A 60 -6.40 12.21 -12.24
CA GLU A 60 -6.90 13.32 -11.45
C GLU A 60 -6.05 13.47 -10.17
N GLN A 61 -5.41 14.63 -10.03
CA GLN A 61 -4.56 14.93 -8.88
C GLN A 61 -5.35 14.90 -7.56
N GLU A 62 -6.62 15.31 -7.60
CA GLU A 62 -7.53 15.25 -6.45
C GLU A 62 -7.67 13.82 -5.92
N HIS A 63 -7.85 12.83 -6.80
CA HIS A 63 -7.90 11.42 -6.40
C HIS A 63 -6.59 10.93 -5.77
N VAL A 64 -5.44 11.40 -6.26
CA VAL A 64 -4.13 11.08 -5.66
C VAL A 64 -4.04 11.65 -4.24
N GLU A 65 -4.43 12.90 -4.05
CA GLU A 65 -4.41 13.56 -2.75
C GLU A 65 -5.34 12.88 -1.74
N GLU A 66 -6.58 12.58 -2.16
CA GLU A 66 -7.55 11.86 -1.33
C GLU A 66 -7.06 10.45 -0.96
N LEU A 67 -6.48 9.71 -1.91
CA LEU A 67 -5.89 8.40 -1.67
C LEU A 67 -4.76 8.48 -0.63
N MET A 68 -3.88 9.47 -0.75
CA MET A 68 -2.76 9.66 0.18
C MET A 68 -3.25 10.06 1.58
N GLN A 69 -4.31 10.85 1.67
CA GLN A 69 -4.94 11.20 2.94
C GLN A 69 -5.58 9.96 3.60
N LEU A 70 -6.33 9.17 2.83
CA LEU A 70 -6.92 7.91 3.28
C LEU A 70 -5.84 6.95 3.79
N LEU A 71 -4.77 6.76 3.02
CA LEU A 71 -3.67 5.86 3.38
C LEU A 71 -2.96 6.36 4.65
N ARG A 72 -2.67 7.66 4.76
CA ARG A 72 -2.07 8.26 5.97
C ARG A 72 -2.93 8.01 7.20
N MET A 73 -4.25 8.20 7.09
CA MET A 73 -5.20 7.90 8.17
C MET A 73 -5.16 6.41 8.53
N LYS A 74 -5.18 5.51 7.56
CA LYS A 74 -5.18 4.05 7.81
C LYS A 74 -3.88 3.53 8.40
N LEU A 75 -2.74 4.13 8.04
CA LEU A 75 -1.44 3.80 8.63
C LEU A 75 -1.31 4.32 10.07
N SER A 76 -1.97 5.43 10.42
CA SER A 76 -1.97 5.99 11.78
C SER A 76 -2.63 5.09 12.84
N GLU A 77 -3.46 4.13 12.41
CA GLU A 77 -4.07 3.11 13.28
C GLU A 77 -3.06 2.07 13.78
N ASP A 78 -1.83 2.06 13.25
CA ASP A 78 -0.77 1.15 13.69
C ASP A 78 -0.16 1.56 15.03
N LYS A 79 0.00 0.59 15.93
CA LYS A 79 0.68 0.77 17.22
C LYS A 79 2.20 0.89 17.06
N VAL A 80 2.74 0.39 15.95
CA VAL A 80 4.15 0.58 15.58
C VAL A 80 4.25 1.85 14.71
N LYS A 81 5.30 2.65 14.93
CA LYS A 81 5.54 3.87 14.15
C LYS A 81 5.63 3.52 12.66
N THR A 82 4.62 3.97 11.92
CA THR A 82 4.45 3.76 10.49
C THR A 82 4.17 5.11 9.85
N VAL A 83 4.97 5.47 8.86
CA VAL A 83 4.99 6.79 8.26
C VAL A 83 4.85 6.66 6.76
N LEU A 84 3.82 7.32 6.21
CA LEU A 84 3.75 7.62 4.79
C LEU A 84 4.78 8.71 4.49
N VAL A 85 5.79 8.36 3.69
CA VAL A 85 6.93 9.23 3.38
C VAL A 85 6.55 10.18 2.26
N ASP A 86 6.45 9.69 1.03
CA ASP A 86 6.12 10.47 -0.15
C ASP A 86 5.71 9.56 -1.32
N ILE A 87 5.40 10.15 -2.48
CA ILE A 87 5.36 9.47 -3.77
C ILE A 87 6.72 9.67 -4.44
N THR A 88 7.38 8.57 -4.82
CA THR A 88 8.64 8.63 -5.55
C THR A 88 8.46 9.26 -6.94
N LYS A 89 9.56 9.69 -7.57
CA LYS A 89 9.54 10.18 -8.96
C LYS A 89 9.04 9.15 -9.99
N LEU A 90 8.99 7.88 -9.61
CA LEU A 90 8.48 6.79 -10.45
C LEU A 90 7.00 6.48 -10.18
N GLY A 91 6.32 7.23 -9.31
CA GLY A 91 4.90 7.03 -9.00
C GLY A 91 4.62 6.05 -7.85
N LEU A 92 5.64 5.37 -7.31
CA LEU A 92 5.47 4.47 -6.17
C LEU A 92 5.26 5.23 -4.87
N VAL A 93 4.32 4.79 -4.05
CA VAL A 93 4.11 5.33 -2.71
C VAL A 93 5.08 4.69 -1.72
N GLU A 94 5.83 5.52 -1.01
CA GLU A 94 6.84 5.10 -0.04
C GLU A 94 6.33 5.17 1.40
N ILE A 95 6.52 4.08 2.13
CA ILE A 95 6.17 3.94 3.55
C ILE A 95 7.38 3.42 4.30
N THR A 96 7.58 3.92 5.51
CA THR A 96 8.52 3.33 6.47
C THR A 96 7.77 2.84 7.70
N ARG A 97 8.11 1.63 8.15
CA ARG A 97 7.58 1.07 9.41
C ARG A 97 8.72 0.56 10.26
N MET A 98 8.78 1.00 11.51
CA MET A 98 9.86 0.63 12.43
C MET A 98 9.93 -0.90 12.63
N LYS A 99 11.13 -1.47 12.52
CA LYS A 99 11.36 -2.91 12.76
C LYS A 99 11.49 -3.16 14.26
N LYS A 100 10.54 -3.91 14.84
CA LYS A 100 10.59 -4.35 16.24
C LYS A 100 10.78 -5.86 16.38
N ASN A 101 10.01 -6.62 15.61
CA ASN A 101 9.95 -8.08 15.61
C ASN A 101 10.06 -8.59 14.16
N PRO A 102 10.48 -9.84 13.93
CA PRO A 102 10.47 -10.44 12.60
C PRO A 102 9.05 -10.47 12.00
N PRO A 103 8.91 -10.39 10.66
CA PRO A 103 7.64 -10.51 9.98
C PRO A 103 7.04 -11.91 10.19
N LEU A 104 5.72 -12.02 10.03
CA LEU A 104 4.97 -13.25 10.26
C LEU A 104 5.53 -14.46 9.49
N ARG A 105 6.02 -14.24 8.26
CA ARG A 105 6.60 -15.31 7.43
C ARG A 105 7.83 -15.94 8.08
N GLU A 106 8.72 -15.12 8.66
CA GLU A 106 9.93 -15.61 9.35
C GLU A 106 9.57 -16.25 10.70
N ALA A 107 8.58 -15.72 11.40
CA ALA A 107 8.11 -16.32 12.66
C ALA A 107 7.43 -17.69 12.46
N LEU A 108 6.89 -17.96 11.27
CA LEU A 108 6.26 -19.22 10.89
C LEU A 108 7.16 -20.14 10.08
N SER A 109 8.35 -19.70 9.65
CA SER A 109 9.34 -20.61 9.07
C SER A 109 10.00 -21.35 10.23
N TRP A 110 9.54 -22.58 10.46
CA TRP A 110 10.23 -23.53 11.31
C TRP A 110 11.45 -24.02 10.52
N GLU A 111 12.63 -23.54 10.90
CA GLU A 111 13.87 -24.31 10.77
C GLU A 111 14.05 -25.17 12.04
#